data_AF-A0A3D8YIX7-F1
#
_entry.id   AF-A0A3D8YIX7-F1
#
_cell.length_a   1.000
_cell.length_b   1.000
_cell.length_c   1.000
_cell.angle_alpha   90.00
_cell.angle_beta   90.00
_cell.angle_gamma   90.00
#
_symmetry.space_group_name_H-M   'P 1'
#
loop_
_entity.id
_entity.type
_entity.pdbx_description
1 polymer ?
#
loop_
_entity_poly.entity_id
_entity_poly.type
_entity_poly.pdbx_seq_one_letter_code
_entity_poly.pdbx_strand_id
1 'polypeptide(L)' 'MRDFFKLLKKHNELEIIDTPLEVDLEIAHLAYIEAKKPNGGKALLFTQPIRK' A
#
# COMPACT_ATOMS: atom_id res chain seq x y z
N MET A 1 -9.87 7.71 10.57
CA MET A 1 -8.82 7.49 9.54
C MET A 1 -7.44 8.01 9.96
N ARG A 2 -7.28 9.28 10.36
CA ARG A 2 -5.95 9.83 10.74
C ARG A 2 -5.27 9.09 11.90
N ASP A 3 -6.04 8.59 12.86
CA ASP A 3 -5.49 7.83 14.00
C ASP A 3 -5.04 6.42 13.60
N PHE A 4 -5.71 5.81 12.62
CA PHE A 4 -5.33 4.52 12.05
C PHE A 4 -4.00 4.62 11.29
N PHE A 5 -3.80 5.70 10.53
CA PHE A 5 -2.53 5.98 9.87
C PHE A 5 -1.37 6.11 10.87
N LYS A 6 -1.58 6.84 11.98
CA LYS A 6 -0.57 6.97 13.05
C LYS A 6 -0.24 5.63 13.68
N LEU A 7 -1.24 4.76 13.89
CA LEU A 7 -1.06 3.42 14.43
C LEU A 7 -0.19 2.56 13.50
N LEU A 8 -0.54 2.47 12.20
CA LEU A 8 0.23 1.71 11.22
C LEU A 8 1.68 2.21 11.12
N LYS A 9 1.87 3.54 11.09
CA LYS A 9 3.21 4.14 11.05
C LYS A 9 4.02 3.85 12.31
N LYS A 10 3.39 3.83 13.50
CA LYS A 10 4.05 3.50 14.77
C LYS A 10 4.53 2.05 14.80
N HIS A 11 3.78 1.12 14.20
CA HIS A 11 4.10 -0.30 14.17
C HIS A 11 4.94 -0.72 12.96
N ASN A 12 5.35 0.21 12.10
CA ASN A 12 6.06 -0.08 10.83
C ASN A 12 5.26 -0.97 9.87
N GLU A 13 3.94 -0.90 9.97
CA GLU A 13 2.95 -1.66 9.18
C GLU A 13 2.41 -0.86 7.97
N LEU A 14 3.10 0.23 7.61
CA LEU A 14 2.75 1.10 6.50
C LEU A 14 3.94 1.29 5.57
N GLU A 15 3.74 0.99 4.30
CA GLU A 15 4.68 1.28 3.21
C GLU A 15 4.12 2.44 2.38
N ILE A 16 4.94 3.48 2.12
CA ILE A 16 4.56 4.60 1.26
C ILE A 16 5.26 4.41 -0.08
N ILE A 17 4.48 4.35 -1.16
CA ILE A 17 4.96 4.16 -2.52
C ILE A 17 4.71 5.45 -3.30
N ASP A 18 5.79 6.16 -3.59
CA ASP A 18 5.78 7.42 -4.34
C ASP A 18 6.04 7.25 -5.85
N THR A 19 6.25 6.02 -6.29
CA THR A 19 6.38 5.70 -7.70
C THR A 19 5.02 5.88 -8.39
N PRO A 20 4.97 6.53 -9.57
CA PRO A 20 3.76 6.60 -10.36
C PRO A 20 3.37 5.22 -10.87
N LEU A 21 2.18 4.74 -10.50
CA LEU A 21 1.71 3.38 -10.81
C LEU A 21 0.28 3.38 -11.36
N GLU A 22 0.02 2.48 -12.29
CA GLU A 22 -1.27 2.26 -12.93
C GLU A 22 -2.26 1.59 -11.96
N VAL A 23 -3.48 2.11 -11.89
CA VAL A 23 -4.48 1.73 -10.90
C VAL A 23 -5.02 0.31 -11.14
N ASP A 24 -5.33 -0.04 -12.38
CA ASP A 24 -6.11 -1.23 -12.71
C ASP A 24 -5.25 -2.53 -12.70
N LEU A 25 -3.96 -2.45 -13.03
CA LEU A 25 -3.05 -3.59 -13.11
C LEU A 25 -1.94 -3.54 -12.06
N GLU A 26 -1.19 -2.44 -11.97
CA GLU A 26 0.03 -2.40 -11.13
C GLU A 26 -0.31 -2.31 -9.65
N ILE A 27 -1.15 -1.35 -9.25
CA ILE A 27 -1.57 -1.17 -7.85
C ILE A 27 -2.33 -2.42 -7.36
N ALA A 28 -3.25 -2.94 -8.18
CA ALA A 28 -4.03 -4.14 -7.84
C ALA A 28 -3.12 -5.37 -7.63
N HIS A 29 -2.13 -5.56 -8.51
CA HIS A 29 -1.21 -6.69 -8.40
C HIS A 29 -0.29 -6.58 -7.17
N LEU A 30 0.25 -5.39 -6.90
CA LEU A 30 1.08 -5.14 -5.72
C LEU A 30 0.31 -5.36 -4.42
N ALA A 31 -0.91 -4.84 -4.33
CA ALA A 31 -1.78 -5.04 -3.17
C ALA A 31 -2.10 -6.53 -2.95
N TYR A 32 -2.34 -7.28 -4.03
CA TYR A 32 -2.61 -8.71 -3.95
C TYR A 32 -1.40 -9.51 -3.45
N ILE A 33 -0.19 -9.20 -3.95
CA ILE A 33 1.05 -9.84 -3.48
C ILE A 33 1.26 -9.54 -1.99
N GLU A 34 1.13 -8.28 -1.59
CA GLU A 34 1.32 -7.86 -0.20
C GLU A 34 0.35 -8.58 0.74
N ALA A 35 -0.94 -8.61 0.39
CA ALA A 35 -1.97 -9.29 1.18
C ALA A 35 -1.71 -10.81 1.32
N LYS A 36 -0.97 -11.42 0.39
CA LYS A 36 -0.64 -12.86 0.42
C LYS A 36 0.69 -13.19 1.08
N LYS A 37 1.42 -12.21 1.61
CA LYS A 37 2.66 -12.50 2.35
C LYS A 37 2.39 -13.38 3.58
N PRO A 38 3.25 -14.38 3.85
CA PRO A 38 3.12 -15.18 5.07
C PRO A 38 3.25 -14.28 6.31
N ASN A 39 2.34 -14.45 7.27
CA ASN A 39 2.13 -13.62 8.47
C ASN A 39 1.41 -12.28 8.26
N GLY A 40 0.82 -12.07 7.07
CA GLY A 40 0.16 -10.82 6.72
C GLY A 40 1.14 -9.80 6.13
N GLY A 41 0.65 -8.96 5.22
CA GLY A 41 1.42 -7.89 4.61
C GLY A 41 1.15 -6.54 5.26
N LYS A 42 1.96 -5.55 4.87
CA LYS A 42 1.78 -4.16 5.30
C LYS A 42 0.66 -3.47 4.53
N ALA A 43 0.12 -2.41 5.12
CA ALA A 43 -0.72 -1.48 4.37
C ALA A 43 0.14 -0.70 3.35
N LEU A 44 -0.30 -0.64 2.09
CA LEU A 44 0.36 0.14 1.05
C LEU A 44 -0.38 1.46 0.85
N LEU A 45 0.35 2.58 0.87
CA LEU A 45 -0.15 3.91 0.53
C LEU A 45 0.51 4.40 -0.75
N PHE A 46 -0.27 4.47 -1.83
CA PHE A 46 0.17 5.00 -3.12
C PHE A 46 -0.11 6.50 -3.19
N THR A 47 0.92 7.32 -3.42
CA THR A 47 0.78 8.79 -3.49
C THR A 47 0.63 9.33 -4.91
N GLN A 48 1.00 8.54 -5.92
CA GLN A 48 0.96 8.94 -7.34
C GLN A 48 0.22 7.92 -8.23
N PRO A 49 -1.07 7.63 -7.99
CA PRO A 49 -1.83 6.76 -8.89
C PRO A 49 -2.02 7.42 -10.27
N ILE A 50 -1.71 6.68 -11.34
CA ILE A 50 -1.97 7.08 -12.73
C ILE A 50 -3.09 6.21 -13.27
N ARG A 51 -4.06 6.81 -13.97
CA ARG A 51 -5.01 6.06 -14.79
C ARG A 51 -4.70 6.33 -16.26
N LYS A 52 -4.37 5.28 -17.02
CA LYS A 52 -4.06 5.35 -18.46
C LYS A 52 -5.25 4.93 -19.30
#